data_AF-A0A936C751-F1
#
_entry.id   AF-A0A936C751-F1
#
_cell.length_a   1.000
_cell.length_b   1.000
_cell.length_c   1.000
_cell.angle_alpha   90.00
_cell.angle_beta   90.00
_cell.angle_gamma   90.00
#
_symmetry.space_group_name_H-M   'P 1'
#
loop_
_entity.id
_entity.type
_entity.pdbx_description
1 polymer ?
#
loop_
_entity_poly.entity_id
_entity_poly.type
_entity_poly.pdbx_seq_one_letter_code
_entity_poly.pdbx_strand_id
1 'polypeptide(L)'
;MQFSAEFYLLKPVDMARASRTLLFEVNNRGRKIAFMRFHDTPSSADMNDPSSPADFGNGFLMRQGHVIAWVGWGADIAPGDNRLTVDFPRTEEDGAPVTQLILTEFGDRNFNGGTRRHCRCPEEAPFTAFRPYPRTRGSPRRNCG
;
A
#
# COMPACT_ATOMS: atom_id res chain seq x y z
N MET A 1 -8.95 -4.24 -24.58
CA MET A 1 -8.46 -4.64 -23.24
C MET A 1 -9.46 -4.18 -22.20
N GLN A 2 -9.75 -5.02 -21.21
CA GLN A 2 -10.67 -4.74 -20.10
C GLN A 2 -9.93 -5.04 -18.80
N PHE A 3 -10.25 -4.34 -17.73
CA PHE A 3 -9.80 -4.63 -16.38
C PHE A 3 -11.01 -4.49 -15.45
N SER A 4 -10.95 -5.13 -14.29
CA SER A 4 -11.96 -4.96 -13.24
C SER A 4 -11.26 -4.67 -11.92
N ALA A 5 -11.85 -3.79 -11.12
CA ALA A 5 -11.32 -3.43 -9.81
C ALA A 5 -12.45 -3.35 -8.80
N GLU A 6 -12.18 -3.79 -7.59
CA GLU A 6 -13.10 -3.61 -6.47
C GLU A 6 -13.01 -2.16 -5.98
N PHE A 7 -14.15 -1.59 -5.60
CA PHE A 7 -14.21 -0.28 -5.00
C PHE A 7 -15.04 -0.31 -3.71
N TYR A 8 -14.75 0.62 -2.81
CA TYR A 8 -15.50 0.81 -1.57
C TYR A 8 -15.88 2.28 -1.43
N LEU A 9 -17.11 2.55 -1.01
CA LEU A 9 -17.66 3.90 -0.92
C LEU A 9 -18.40 4.08 0.39
N LEU A 10 -17.99 5.08 1.18
CA LEU A 10 -18.74 5.58 2.33
C LEU A 10 -19.31 6.95 2.00
N LYS A 11 -20.61 7.09 2.17
CA LYS A 11 -21.33 8.35 1.96
C LYS A 11 -22.35 8.54 3.08
N PRO A 12 -22.77 9.80 3.34
CA PRO A 12 -23.95 10.05 4.15
C PRO A 12 -25.17 9.26 3.65
N VAL A 13 -25.98 8.77 4.58
CA VAL A 13 -27.28 8.16 4.25
C VAL A 13 -28.18 9.20 3.58
N ASP A 14 -28.30 10.36 4.21
CA ASP A 14 -28.94 11.55 3.66
C ASP A 14 -27.90 12.43 2.95
N MET A 15 -27.98 12.49 1.62
CA MET A 15 -27.07 13.27 0.78
C MET A 15 -27.29 14.79 0.87
N ALA A 16 -28.41 15.27 1.44
CA ALA A 16 -28.58 16.69 1.73
C ALA A 16 -27.56 17.19 2.78
N ARG A 17 -27.02 16.28 3.59
CA ARG A 17 -25.96 16.55 4.58
C ARG A 17 -24.54 16.38 4.03
N ALA A 18 -24.41 16.07 2.73
CA ALA A 18 -23.09 15.92 2.12
C ALA A 18 -22.44 17.30 1.90
N SER A 19 -21.19 17.41 2.32
CA SER A 19 -20.31 18.57 2.11
C SER A 19 -19.93 18.84 0.66
N ARG A 20 -20.29 17.94 -0.27
CA ARG A 20 -19.84 17.94 -1.68
C ARG A 20 -18.33 17.75 -1.87
N THR A 21 -17.64 17.23 -0.86
CA THR A 21 -16.22 16.88 -0.92
C THR A 21 -16.06 15.35 -0.96
N LEU A 22 -15.19 14.88 -1.85
CA LEU A 22 -14.76 13.49 -1.95
C LEU A 22 -13.30 13.37 -1.47
N LEU A 23 -13.07 12.54 -0.46
CA LEU A 23 -11.75 12.00 -0.20
C LEU A 23 -11.61 10.69 -0.98
N PHE A 24 -10.69 10.65 -1.92
CA PHE A 24 -10.33 9.42 -2.64
C PHE A 24 -8.95 8.95 -2.18
N GLU A 25 -8.86 7.70 -1.72
CA GLU A 25 -7.61 7.08 -1.31
C GLU A 25 -7.24 5.94 -2.28
N VAL A 26 -6.05 6.03 -2.86
CA VAL A 26 -5.36 4.88 -3.44
C VAL A 26 -4.92 4.00 -2.27
N ASN A 27 -5.60 2.86 -2.10
CA ASN A 27 -5.45 2.02 -0.91
C ASN A 27 -3.98 1.57 -0.71
N ASN A 28 -3.60 1.25 0.53
CA ASN A 28 -2.26 0.73 0.79
C ASN A 28 -2.25 -0.80 0.77
N ARG A 29 -1.84 -1.41 -0.36
CA ARG A 29 -1.82 -2.87 -0.55
C ARG A 29 -3.19 -3.52 -0.25
N GLY A 30 -4.26 -2.92 -0.76
CA GLY A 30 -5.63 -3.35 -0.50
C GLY A 30 -6.23 -2.83 0.81
N ARG A 31 -5.44 -2.19 1.69
CA ARG A 31 -5.90 -1.70 3.00
C ARG A 31 -6.38 -0.25 2.96
N LYS A 32 -7.48 0.04 3.64
CA LYS A 32 -8.08 1.39 3.73
C LYS A 32 -7.48 2.17 4.92
N ILE A 33 -6.37 2.87 4.71
CA ILE A 33 -5.59 3.46 5.82
C ILE A 33 -6.08 4.86 6.25
N ALA A 34 -7.01 5.48 5.51
CA ALA A 34 -7.60 6.78 5.87
C ALA A 34 -8.25 6.76 7.26
N PHE A 35 -8.84 5.65 7.69
CA PHE A 35 -9.40 5.53 9.06
C PHE A 35 -8.34 5.79 10.13
N MET A 36 -7.20 5.09 10.06
CA MET A 36 -6.09 5.31 10.99
C MET A 36 -5.51 6.73 10.90
N ARG A 37 -5.51 7.35 9.71
CA ARG A 37 -4.86 8.66 9.49
C ARG A 37 -5.72 9.85 9.82
N PHE A 38 -7.04 9.76 9.63
CA PHE A 38 -7.96 10.88 9.78
C PHE A 38 -8.97 10.67 10.90
N HIS A 39 -9.27 9.43 11.28
CA HIS A 39 -10.28 9.12 12.28
C HIS A 39 -9.71 8.68 13.63
N ASP A 40 -8.38 8.68 13.82
CA ASP A 40 -7.72 8.15 15.03
C ASP A 40 -8.16 6.71 15.35
N THR A 41 -8.47 5.92 14.33
CA THR A 41 -8.92 4.54 14.50
C THR A 41 -7.81 3.67 15.10
N PRO A 42 -8.08 2.86 16.15
CA PRO A 42 -7.09 2.01 16.77
C PRO A 42 -6.59 0.93 15.80
N SER A 43 -5.35 0.45 15.98
CA SER A 43 -4.76 -0.57 15.11
C SER A 43 -5.47 -1.93 15.16
N SER A 44 -6.31 -2.16 16.16
CA SER A 44 -7.13 -3.36 16.34
C SER A 44 -8.45 -3.34 15.56
N ALA A 45 -8.83 -2.20 14.98
CA ALA A 45 -10.06 -2.06 14.21
C ALA A 45 -10.00 -2.79 12.87
N ASP A 46 -11.16 -3.27 12.40
CA ASP A 46 -11.30 -3.72 11.03
C ASP A 46 -11.53 -2.52 10.10
N MET A 47 -10.43 -1.98 9.58
CA MET A 47 -10.47 -0.87 8.63
C MET A 47 -10.88 -1.32 7.21
N ASN A 48 -10.82 -2.61 6.91
CA ASN A 48 -11.12 -3.12 5.58
C ASN A 48 -12.59 -3.47 5.40
N ASP A 49 -13.28 -3.83 6.48
CA ASP A 49 -14.73 -4.01 6.53
C ASP A 49 -15.32 -3.44 7.84
N PRO A 50 -15.34 -2.10 7.98
CA PRO A 50 -15.78 -1.47 9.21
C PRO A 50 -17.28 -1.68 9.41
N SER A 51 -17.65 -2.37 10.49
CA SER A 51 -19.05 -2.72 10.80
C SER A 51 -19.49 -2.28 12.19
N SER A 52 -18.55 -1.99 13.08
CA SER A 52 -18.81 -1.49 14.43
C SER A 52 -18.44 -0.01 14.56
N PRO A 53 -19.03 0.72 15.53
CA PRO A 53 -18.65 2.11 15.80
C PRO A 53 -17.15 2.30 16.09
N ALA A 54 -16.50 1.29 16.69
CA ALA A 54 -15.07 1.34 16.99
C ALA A 54 -14.19 1.35 15.73
N ASP A 55 -14.65 0.71 14.65
CA ASP A 55 -13.88 0.63 13.40
C ASP A 55 -13.78 1.99 12.69
N PHE A 56 -14.78 2.84 12.89
CA PHE A 56 -14.81 4.18 12.32
C PHE A 56 -14.01 5.21 13.13
N GLY A 57 -13.50 4.84 14.32
CA GLY A 57 -12.78 5.74 15.22
C GLY A 57 -13.63 6.95 15.62
N ASN A 58 -13.05 8.14 15.53
CA ASN A 58 -13.74 9.39 15.79
C ASN A 58 -14.67 9.83 14.63
N GLY A 59 -14.63 9.17 13.46
CA GLY A 59 -15.49 9.48 12.32
C GLY A 59 -15.37 10.91 11.77
N PHE A 60 -14.23 11.57 11.92
CA PHE A 60 -14.02 12.99 11.58
C PHE A 60 -14.56 13.38 10.20
N LEU A 61 -14.16 12.65 9.14
CA LEU A 61 -14.59 12.96 7.77
C LEU A 61 -16.10 12.73 7.58
N MET A 62 -16.65 11.72 8.27
CA MET A 62 -18.09 11.40 8.21
C MET A 62 -18.92 12.48 8.90
N ARG A 63 -18.45 13.02 10.03
CA ARG A 63 -19.10 14.13 10.75
C ARG A 63 -19.08 15.43 9.95
N GLN A 64 -18.08 15.62 9.11
CA GLN A 64 -18.02 16.72 8.14
C GLN A 64 -18.91 16.49 6.90
N GLY A 65 -19.53 15.31 6.77
CA GLY A 65 -20.37 14.96 5.62
C GLY A 65 -19.56 14.73 4.35
N HIS A 66 -18.28 14.34 4.46
CA HIS A 66 -17.48 13.94 3.30
C HIS A 66 -17.90 12.57 2.78
N VAL A 67 -17.77 12.38 1.47
CA VAL A 67 -17.79 11.05 0.84
C VAL A 67 -16.36 10.53 0.81
N ILE A 68 -16.17 9.25 1.09
CA ILE A 68 -14.85 8.61 1.11
C ILE A 68 -14.89 7.42 0.17
N ALA A 69 -13.93 7.32 -0.75
CA ALA A 69 -13.86 6.25 -1.73
C ALA A 69 -12.46 5.64 -1.82
N TRP A 70 -12.45 4.35 -2.14
CA TRP A 70 -11.24 3.56 -2.38
C TRP A 70 -11.43 2.69 -3.61
N VAL A 71 -10.33 2.37 -4.28
CA VAL A 71 -10.30 1.40 -5.38
C VAL A 71 -9.09 0.48 -5.24
N GLY A 72 -9.25 -0.79 -5.61
CA GLY A 72 -8.15 -1.73 -5.82
C GLY A 72 -7.21 -1.24 -6.92
N TRP A 73 -5.90 -1.30 -6.68
CA TRP A 73 -4.91 -0.82 -7.64
C TRP A 73 -3.62 -1.66 -7.74
N GLY A 74 -3.28 -2.43 -6.70
CA GLY A 74 -2.07 -3.25 -6.69
C GLY A 74 -2.30 -4.61 -7.37
N ALA A 75 -1.49 -4.92 -8.39
CA ALA A 75 -1.56 -6.18 -9.13
C ALA A 75 -1.04 -7.39 -8.33
N ASP A 76 -0.23 -7.16 -7.29
CA ASP A 76 0.42 -8.18 -6.47
C ASP A 76 -0.34 -8.48 -5.16
N ILE A 77 -1.58 -7.98 -5.03
CA ILE A 77 -2.36 -8.11 -3.80
C ILE A 77 -3.19 -9.40 -3.84
N ALA A 78 -2.84 -10.35 -2.98
CA ALA A 78 -3.63 -11.55 -2.78
C ALA A 78 -4.98 -11.23 -2.10
N PRO A 79 -6.07 -11.90 -2.51
CA PRO A 79 -7.38 -11.73 -1.90
C PRO A 79 -7.40 -12.21 -0.44
N GLY A 80 -8.37 -11.70 0.33
CA GLY A 80 -8.55 -12.00 1.75
C GLY A 80 -8.51 -10.74 2.62
N ASP A 81 -8.94 -10.84 3.88
CA ASP A 81 -8.98 -9.71 4.84
C ASP A 81 -9.76 -8.48 4.32
N ASN A 82 -10.75 -8.70 3.44
CA ASN A 82 -11.54 -7.65 2.78
C ASN A 82 -10.67 -6.58 2.08
N ARG A 83 -9.48 -6.98 1.61
CA ARG A 83 -8.60 -6.12 0.81
C ARG A 83 -9.21 -5.90 -0.57
N LEU A 84 -9.14 -4.67 -1.03
CA LEU A 84 -9.58 -4.33 -2.39
C LEU A 84 -8.52 -4.75 -3.41
N THR A 85 -8.95 -5.59 -4.35
CA THR A 85 -8.12 -6.17 -5.41
C THR A 85 -8.45 -5.61 -6.79
N VAL A 86 -7.58 -5.90 -7.75
CA VAL A 86 -7.73 -5.50 -9.16
C VAL A 86 -7.27 -6.64 -10.06
N ASP A 87 -8.05 -6.90 -11.10
CA ASP A 87 -7.76 -7.85 -12.17
C ASP A 87 -7.37 -7.07 -13.42
N PHE A 88 -6.07 -7.02 -13.70
CA PHE A 88 -5.51 -6.38 -14.88
C PHE A 88 -5.43 -7.35 -16.06
N PRO A 89 -5.55 -6.86 -17.31
CA PRO A 89 -5.35 -7.70 -18.47
C PRO A 89 -3.93 -8.28 -18.46
N ARG A 90 -3.83 -9.59 -18.70
CA ARG A 90 -2.55 -10.23 -18.96
C ARG A 90 -2.06 -9.87 -20.36
N THR A 91 -0.77 -9.59 -20.45
CA THR A 91 -0.11 -9.36 -21.74
C THR A 91 0.34 -10.69 -22.31
N GLU A 92 0.02 -10.95 -23.57
CA GLU A 92 0.37 -12.16 -24.31
C GLU A 92 1.14 -11.80 -25.58
N GLU A 93 2.10 -12.66 -25.95
CA GLU A 93 2.84 -12.65 -27.22
C GLU A 93 2.71 -14.05 -27.83
N ASP A 94 2.24 -14.14 -29.07
CA ASP A 94 1.94 -15.41 -29.76
C ASP A 94 1.03 -16.38 -28.97
N GLY A 95 0.09 -15.84 -28.18
CA GLY A 95 -0.85 -16.63 -27.36
C GLY A 95 -0.26 -17.20 -26.07
N ALA A 96 0.96 -16.79 -25.69
CA ALA A 96 1.60 -17.15 -24.44
C ALA A 96 1.79 -15.91 -23.55
N PRO A 97 1.69 -16.04 -22.20
CA PRO A 97 1.98 -14.93 -21.29
C PRO A 97 3.40 -14.41 -21.49
N VAL A 98 3.55 -13.08 -21.58
CA VAL A 98 4.86 -12.45 -21.61
C VAL A 98 5.55 -12.64 -20.25
N THR A 99 6.76 -13.20 -20.27
CA THR A 99 7.57 -13.43 -19.06
C THR A 99 8.95 -12.80 -19.24
N GLN A 100 9.49 -12.22 -18.16
CA GLN A 100 10.82 -11.61 -18.12
C GLN A 100 11.43 -11.77 -16.72
N LEU A 101 12.76 -11.69 -16.63
CA LEU A 101 13.44 -11.62 -15.35
C LEU A 101 13.16 -10.26 -14.70
N ILE A 102 12.67 -10.27 -13.47
CA ILE A 102 12.41 -9.05 -12.69
C ILE A 102 13.34 -9.05 -11.48
N LEU A 103 14.16 -8.00 -11.35
CA LEU A 103 14.93 -7.77 -10.14
C LEU A 103 13.99 -7.30 -9.02
N THR A 104 13.93 -8.06 -7.93
CA THR A 104 13.28 -7.63 -6.70
C THR A 104 14.33 -7.41 -5.63
N GLU A 105 14.50 -6.16 -5.21
CA GLU A 105 15.41 -5.81 -4.12
C GLU A 105 14.64 -5.77 -2.79
N PHE A 106 15.19 -6.43 -1.77
CA PHE A 106 14.64 -6.42 -0.42
C PHE A 106 15.48 -5.50 0.47
N GLY A 107 14.89 -4.36 0.85
CA GLY A 107 15.51 -3.41 1.79
C GLY A 107 15.06 -3.70 3.22
N ASP A 108 16.00 -4.10 4.08
CA ASP A 108 15.67 -4.47 5.45
C ASP A 108 15.73 -3.31 6.46
N ARG A 109 14.59 -3.01 7.08
CA ARG A 109 14.50 -2.38 8.41
C ARG A 109 13.73 -3.24 9.44
N ASN A 110 13.21 -4.39 9.03
CA ASN A 110 12.18 -5.19 9.71
C ASN A 110 12.55 -6.69 9.91
N PHE A 111 13.73 -7.19 9.51
CA PHE A 111 14.15 -8.57 9.75
C PHE A 111 14.61 -8.78 11.20
N ASN A 112 14.56 -7.77 12.08
CA ASN A 112 14.84 -7.88 13.52
C ASN A 112 16.13 -8.68 13.82
N GLY A 113 17.20 -8.46 13.05
CA GLY A 113 18.47 -9.18 13.24
C GLY A 113 18.43 -10.66 12.84
N GLY A 114 17.40 -11.09 12.08
CA GLY A 114 17.30 -12.42 11.50
C GLY A 114 18.53 -12.73 10.64
N THR A 115 19.00 -13.97 10.73
CA THR A 115 20.19 -14.44 10.01
C THR A 115 20.01 -14.20 8.52
N ARG A 116 20.92 -13.43 7.91
CA ARG A 116 20.93 -13.18 6.45
C ARG A 116 20.85 -14.52 5.72
N ARG A 117 19.70 -14.81 5.10
CA ARG A 117 19.64 -15.87 4.10
C ARG A 117 20.14 -15.28 2.79
N HIS A 118 21.28 -15.78 2.33
CA HIS A 118 21.80 -15.43 1.01
C HIS A 118 20.90 -16.10 -0.03
N CYS A 119 19.92 -15.37 -0.56
CA CYS A 119 19.32 -15.73 -1.83
C CYS A 119 20.41 -15.49 -2.87
N ARG A 120 21.00 -16.57 -3.39
CA ARG A 120 22.04 -16.49 -4.42
C ARG A 120 21.35 -16.02 -5.70
N CYS A 121 21.39 -14.72 -5.99
CA CYS A 121 21.11 -14.24 -7.34
C CYS A 121 22.17 -14.84 -8.28
N PRO A 122 21.81 -15.21 -9.52
CA PRO A 122 22.82 -15.39 -10.57
C PRO A 122 23.71 -14.15 -10.62
N GLU A 123 25.03 -14.32 -10.71
CA GLU A 123 25.96 -13.20 -10.85
C GLU A 123 25.64 -12.42 -12.12
N GLU A 124 24.92 -11.31 -11.99
CA GLU A 124 24.85 -10.30 -13.04
C GLU A 124 25.93 -9.24 -12.82
N ALA A 125 26.52 -8.78 -13.93
CA ALA A 125 27.60 -7.80 -13.97
C ALA A 125 27.26 -6.55 -13.12
N PRO A 126 28.26 -5.90 -12.50
CA PRO A 126 28.00 -4.80 -11.56
C PRO A 126 27.29 -3.62 -12.22
N PHE A 127 26.07 -3.34 -11.78
CA PHE A 127 25.32 -2.13 -12.12
C PHE A 127 26.03 -0.89 -11.52
N THR A 128 26.71 -0.13 -12.37
CA THR A 128 27.46 1.10 -12.00
C THR A 128 26.60 2.37 -12.03
N ALA A 129 25.29 2.25 -12.28
CA ALA A 129 24.45 3.36 -12.72
C ALA A 129 23.74 4.18 -11.63
N PHE A 130 23.68 3.74 -10.36
CA PHE A 130 22.93 4.46 -9.32
C PHE A 130 23.68 4.59 -7.99
N ARG A 131 23.55 5.78 -7.35
CA ARG A 131 24.05 6.06 -5.99
C ARG A 131 22.95 6.73 -5.16
N PRO A 132 22.69 6.27 -3.92
CA PRO A 132 21.72 6.92 -3.04
C PRO A 132 22.27 8.24 -2.46
N TYR A 133 21.40 9.24 -2.31
CA TYR A 133 21.66 10.54 -1.70
C TYR A 133 20.66 10.81 -0.55
N PRO A 134 21.05 11.54 0.51
CA PRO A 134 22.27 12.34 0.64
C PRO A 134 23.45 11.63 1.33
N ARG A 135 24.68 11.87 0.81
CA ARG A 135 25.95 11.42 1.39
C ARG A 135 26.34 12.36 2.55
N THR A 136 25.91 12.08 3.77
CA THR A 136 26.58 12.67 4.93
C THR A 136 28.00 12.08 5.00
N ARG A 137 29.02 12.91 4.81
CA ARG A 137 30.41 12.53 5.09
C ARG A 137 30.47 12.06 6.53
N GLY A 138 30.79 10.78 6.73
CA GLY A 138 31.08 10.25 8.06
C GLY A 138 32.10 11.14 8.76
N SER A 139 31.73 11.61 9.95
CA SER A 139 32.66 12.12 10.95
C SER A 139 33.80 11.10 11.13
N PRO A 140 35.07 11.52 11.19
CA PRO A 140 36.16 10.60 11.51
C PRO A 140 35.90 10.01 12.90
N ARG A 141 36.04 8.68 12.99
CA ARG A 141 36.08 7.96 14.26
C ARG A 141 37.21 8.56 15.10
N ARG A 142 36.89 9.13 16.27
CA ARG A 142 37.89 9.32 17.34
C ARG A 142 38.12 7.93 17.94
N ASN A 143 39.37 7.47 17.92
CA ASN A 143 39.77 6.30 18.69
C ASN A 143 39.61 6.60 20.19
N CYS A 144 39.01 5.68 20.93
CA CYS A 144 39.12 5.64 22.38
C CYS A 144 40.57 5.22 22.74
N GLY A 145 41.14 5.86 23.75
CA GLY A 145 42.16 5.24 24.59
C GLY A 145 41.53 4.28 25.59
#